data_AF-A0A524G3F4-F1
#
_entry.id   AF-A0A524G3F4-F1
#
_cell.length_a   1.000
_cell.length_b   1.000
_cell.length_c   1.000
_cell.angle_alpha   90.00
_cell.angle_beta   90.00
_cell.angle_gamma   90.00
#
_symmetry.space_group_name_H-M   'P 1'
#
loop_
_entity.id
_entity.type
_entity.pdbx_description
1 polymer ?
#
loop_
_entity_poly.entity_id
_entity_poly.type
_entity_poly.pdbx_seq_one_letter_code
_entity_poly.pdbx_strand_id
1 'polypeptide(L)'
;MFEFNTSYVMRTEFDWTAFEIYLRAERGLSDVSAQKAIELLATFEKSDYDKPLTEVNLSALQKGLYTASERYSPNSINLVKNTLRHWIRFVRDVDDLSDVTKESTFLDRLKRILGRSSEYDSVFAQRIERMLKSTTSTPRQMDGREERLEIIDIVELIKASRSAKWKALLAFSWDTAFRPGEIVSINYEDIFHRGAEWSVRVKREKSGDYQQHDIMTWLSHMWFIPYYENHPTKTGPLFPTRTGERMTVHALGQNISDRGRRSDKKLYAYTIRKSAATWWERTGLLPTSSIRARLGHTQQSRTFEKHYLALFHEDYTEDVVRAQGRFVPGRQEYHQRYCISCDSINPPEDDPSISLLGKSPDTCIRCDKPLINLE
;
A
#
# COMPACT_ATOMS: atom_id res chain seq x y z
N MET A 1 -4.85 -45.95 -39.85
CA MET A 1 -3.70 -45.85 -38.92
C MET A 1 -3.07 -44.49 -39.19
N PHE A 2 -3.45 -43.47 -38.41
CA PHE A 2 -2.95 -42.10 -38.57
C PHE A 2 -1.75 -41.95 -37.64
N GLU A 3 -0.54 -41.93 -38.20
CA GLU A 3 0.67 -41.55 -37.48
C GLU A 3 0.61 -40.04 -37.22
N PHE A 4 0.26 -39.65 -36.00
CA PHE A 4 0.50 -38.29 -35.52
C PHE A 4 2.00 -38.11 -35.33
N ASN A 5 2.68 -37.71 -36.40
CA ASN A 5 4.06 -37.29 -36.38
C ASN A 5 4.14 -35.92 -35.68
N THR A 6 4.07 -35.92 -34.35
CA THR A 6 4.36 -34.74 -33.53
C THR A 6 5.86 -34.64 -33.37
N SER A 7 6.53 -34.14 -34.42
CA SER A 7 7.88 -33.59 -34.27
C SER A 7 7.78 -32.39 -33.33
N TYR A 8 7.94 -32.65 -32.03
CA TYR A 8 8.03 -31.63 -31.00
C TYR A 8 9.33 -30.86 -31.27
N VAL A 9 9.24 -29.80 -32.08
CA VAL A 9 10.33 -28.86 -32.30
C VAL A 9 10.67 -28.32 -30.92
N MET A 10 11.81 -28.75 -30.36
CA MET A 10 12.31 -28.19 -29.11
C MET A 10 12.60 -26.71 -29.38
N ARG A 11 11.67 -25.84 -28.97
CA ARG A 11 11.91 -24.40 -29.00
C ARG A 11 13.10 -24.13 -28.08
N THR A 12 14.18 -23.63 -28.66
CA THR A 12 15.39 -23.26 -27.92
C THR A 12 15.21 -21.97 -27.12
N GLU A 13 14.17 -21.19 -27.40
CA GLU A 13 13.88 -19.90 -26.77
C GLU A 13 12.63 -19.95 -25.89
N PHE A 14 12.68 -19.25 -24.76
CA PHE A 14 11.57 -19.12 -23.83
C PHE A 14 10.48 -18.21 -24.39
N ASP A 15 9.22 -18.67 -24.37
CA ASP A 15 8.07 -17.93 -24.91
C ASP A 15 7.56 -16.91 -23.90
N TRP A 16 8.19 -15.73 -23.90
CA TRP A 16 7.84 -14.61 -23.01
C TRP A 16 6.39 -14.15 -23.18
N THR A 17 5.88 -14.16 -24.41
CA THR A 17 4.51 -13.75 -24.72
C THR A 17 3.50 -14.71 -24.10
N ALA A 18 3.72 -16.02 -24.24
CA ALA A 18 2.86 -17.03 -23.64
C ALA A 18 2.91 -16.95 -22.10
N PHE A 19 4.09 -16.72 -21.51
CA PHE A 19 4.21 -16.54 -20.06
C PHE A 19 3.49 -15.29 -19.56
N GLU A 20 3.55 -14.19 -20.32
CA GLU A 20 2.80 -12.98 -20.01
C GLU A 20 1.28 -13.21 -20.00
N ILE A 21 0.77 -13.89 -21.03
CA ILE A 21 -0.64 -14.27 -21.12
C ILE A 21 -1.03 -15.12 -19.92
N TYR A 22 -0.21 -16.11 -19.54
CA TYR A 22 -0.43 -16.93 -18.36
C TYR A 22 -0.52 -16.09 -17.07
N LEU A 23 0.41 -15.15 -16.86
CA LEU A 23 0.39 -14.29 -15.68
C LEU A 23 -0.90 -13.46 -15.58
N ARG A 24 -1.38 -12.96 -16.72
CA ARG A 24 -2.59 -12.13 -16.78
C ARG A 24 -3.86 -12.97 -16.65
N ALA A 25 -4.00 -14.00 -17.48
CA ALA A 25 -5.23 -14.81 -17.58
C ALA A 25 -5.39 -15.79 -16.43
N GLU A 26 -4.37 -16.60 -16.14
CA GLU A 26 -4.46 -17.70 -15.16
C GLU A 26 -4.18 -17.24 -13.73
N ARG A 27 -3.39 -16.17 -13.57
CA ARG A 27 -2.96 -15.69 -12.26
C ARG A 27 -3.57 -14.35 -11.88
N GLY A 28 -4.32 -13.72 -12.79
CA GLY A 28 -5.06 -12.48 -12.53
C GLY A 28 -4.16 -11.30 -12.19
N LEU A 29 -2.89 -11.31 -12.64
CA LEU A 29 -2.00 -10.18 -12.44
C LEU A 29 -2.44 -9.00 -13.31
N SER A 30 -2.35 -7.79 -12.76
CA SER A 30 -2.48 -6.57 -13.57
C SER A 30 -1.34 -6.46 -14.58
N ASP A 31 -1.54 -5.72 -15.67
CA ASP A 31 -0.53 -5.51 -16.72
C ASP A 31 0.82 -5.06 -16.15
N VAL A 32 0.80 -4.10 -15.23
CA VAL A 32 2.01 -3.60 -14.55
C VAL A 32 2.69 -4.69 -13.72
N SER A 33 1.92 -5.55 -13.06
CA SER A 33 2.46 -6.63 -12.24
C SER A 33 3.05 -7.75 -13.11
N ALA A 34 2.39 -8.09 -14.22
CA ALA A 34 2.87 -9.07 -15.18
C ALA A 34 4.17 -8.62 -15.85
N GLN A 35 4.21 -7.38 -16.35
CA GLN A 35 5.40 -6.77 -16.95
C GLN A 35 6.58 -6.77 -15.98
N LYS A 36 6.34 -6.35 -14.73
CA LYS A 36 7.38 -6.34 -13.69
C LYS A 36 7.88 -7.75 -13.35
N ALA A 37 6.99 -8.74 -13.35
CA ALA A 37 7.39 -10.13 -13.14
C ALA A 37 8.30 -10.62 -14.27
N ILE A 38 7.97 -10.32 -15.53
CA ILE A 38 8.77 -10.65 -16.70
C ILE A 38 10.16 -9.99 -16.63
N GLU A 39 10.22 -8.69 -16.36
CA GLU A 39 11.47 -7.94 -16.23
C GLU A 39 12.37 -8.52 -15.13
N LEU A 40 11.78 -8.91 -14.00
CA LEU A 40 12.53 -9.53 -12.90
C LEU A 40 13.04 -10.92 -13.28
N LEU A 41 12.24 -11.73 -13.97
CA LEU A 41 12.67 -13.05 -14.41
C LEU A 41 13.80 -12.96 -15.44
N ALA A 42 13.69 -12.04 -16.41
CA ALA A 42 14.73 -11.80 -17.41
C ALA A 42 16.03 -11.27 -16.77
N THR A 43 15.91 -10.39 -15.77
CA THR A 43 17.06 -9.90 -15.01
C THR A 43 17.74 -11.03 -14.24
N PHE A 44 16.94 -11.89 -13.59
CA PHE A 44 17.43 -13.04 -12.85
C PHE A 44 18.08 -14.09 -13.78
N GLU A 45 17.48 -14.38 -14.94
CA GLU A 45 18.09 -15.23 -15.98
C GLU A 45 19.48 -14.71 -16.37
N LYS A 46 19.58 -13.43 -16.70
CA LYS A 46 20.84 -12.85 -17.15
C LYS A 46 21.92 -12.80 -16.07
N SER A 47 21.53 -12.65 -14.80
CA SER A 47 22.46 -12.21 -13.74
C SER A 47 22.72 -13.25 -12.67
N ASP A 48 21.84 -14.22 -12.50
CA ASP A 48 21.81 -15.13 -11.36
C ASP A 48 21.58 -16.60 -11.75
N TYR A 49 21.00 -16.87 -12.92
CA TYR A 49 20.62 -18.21 -13.33
C TYR A 49 21.37 -18.67 -14.58
N ASP A 50 22.27 -19.63 -14.43
CA ASP A 50 23.21 -20.08 -15.47
C ASP A 50 22.63 -21.14 -16.43
N LYS A 51 21.30 -21.24 -16.51
CA LYS A 51 20.57 -22.21 -17.33
C LYS A 51 19.48 -21.48 -18.14
N PRO A 52 19.10 -22.01 -19.31
CA PRO A 52 18.02 -21.41 -20.09
C PRO A 52 16.69 -21.51 -19.34
N LEU A 53 15.83 -20.50 -19.45
CA LEU A 53 14.50 -20.50 -18.81
C LEU A 53 13.53 -21.55 -19.37
N THR A 54 13.87 -22.23 -20.46
CA THR A 54 13.13 -23.41 -20.95
C THR A 54 13.36 -24.64 -20.08
N GLU A 55 14.39 -24.64 -19.22
CA GLU A 55 14.72 -25.73 -18.32
C GLU A 55 14.66 -25.27 -16.86
N VAL A 56 13.89 -26.01 -16.04
CA VAL A 56 13.89 -25.81 -14.59
C VAL A 56 15.02 -26.63 -13.96
N ASN A 57 16.13 -25.97 -13.63
CA ASN A 57 17.28 -26.53 -12.94
C ASN A 57 17.39 -26.00 -11.50
N LEU A 58 17.10 -26.86 -10.54
CA LEU A 58 16.89 -26.45 -9.16
C LEU A 58 18.19 -26.07 -8.42
N SER A 59 19.31 -26.71 -8.74
CA SER A 59 20.62 -26.37 -8.17
C SER A 59 21.05 -24.98 -8.63
N ALA A 60 20.89 -24.70 -9.93
CA ALA A 60 21.12 -23.39 -10.50
C ALA A 60 20.18 -22.33 -9.90
N LEU A 61 18.90 -22.63 -9.69
CA LEU A 61 17.95 -21.71 -9.03
C LEU A 61 18.37 -21.39 -7.60
N GLN A 62 18.78 -22.39 -6.82
CA GLN A 62 19.21 -22.18 -5.44
C GLN A 62 20.45 -21.29 -5.39
N LYS A 63 21.45 -21.57 -6.23
CA LYS A 63 22.67 -20.75 -6.36
C LYS A 63 22.32 -19.32 -6.78
N GLY A 64 21.46 -19.17 -7.79
CA GLY A 64 21.02 -17.87 -8.27
C GLY A 64 20.25 -17.07 -7.22
N LEU A 65 19.32 -17.71 -6.50
CA LEU A 65 18.58 -17.05 -5.41
C LEU A 65 19.50 -16.63 -4.26
N TYR A 66 20.53 -17.41 -3.96
CA TYR A 66 21.55 -17.04 -2.99
C TYR A 66 22.30 -15.78 -3.44
N THR A 67 22.85 -15.77 -4.66
CA THR A 67 23.55 -14.61 -5.25
C THR A 67 22.65 -13.38 -5.32
N ALA A 68 21.41 -13.56 -5.77
CA ALA A 68 20.40 -12.51 -5.82
C ALA A 68 20.18 -11.92 -4.42
N SER A 69 20.12 -12.76 -3.37
CA SER A 69 19.84 -12.30 -2.00
C SER A 69 20.90 -11.40 -1.39
N GLU A 70 22.14 -11.46 -1.91
CA GLU A 70 23.22 -10.55 -1.53
C GLU A 70 23.08 -9.17 -2.20
N ARG A 71 22.36 -9.09 -3.34
CA ARG A 71 22.24 -7.87 -4.15
C ARG A 71 20.92 -7.15 -3.98
N TYR A 72 19.84 -7.89 -3.78
CA TYR A 72 18.49 -7.35 -3.77
C TYR A 72 17.94 -7.21 -2.36
N SER A 73 17.08 -6.20 -2.16
CA SER A 73 16.34 -6.06 -0.92
C SER A 73 15.49 -7.31 -0.62
N PRO A 74 15.16 -7.57 0.66
CA PRO A 74 14.26 -8.66 1.05
C PRO A 74 12.92 -8.69 0.28
N ASN A 75 12.35 -7.51 -0.01
CA ASN A 75 11.11 -7.39 -0.77
C ASN A 75 11.29 -7.76 -2.24
N SER A 76 12.39 -7.30 -2.85
CA SER A 76 12.74 -7.65 -4.23
C SER A 76 12.97 -9.16 -4.36
N ILE A 77 13.64 -9.80 -3.39
CA ILE A 77 13.81 -11.26 -3.37
C ILE A 77 12.49 -12.01 -3.25
N ASN A 78 11.56 -11.54 -2.42
CA ASN A 78 10.25 -12.18 -2.34
C ASN A 78 9.47 -12.05 -3.65
N LEU A 79 9.63 -10.95 -4.37
CA LEU A 79 9.04 -10.77 -5.69
C LEU A 79 9.67 -11.73 -6.71
N VAL A 80 11.01 -11.83 -6.75
CA VAL A 80 11.73 -12.81 -7.59
C VAL A 80 11.27 -14.23 -7.29
N LYS A 81 11.19 -14.62 -6.01
CA LYS A 81 10.68 -15.94 -5.60
C LYS A 81 9.25 -16.20 -6.08
N ASN A 82 8.36 -15.21 -5.96
CA ASN A 82 6.98 -15.34 -6.44
C ASN A 82 6.93 -15.48 -7.97
N THR A 83 7.70 -14.67 -8.70
CA THR A 83 7.82 -14.77 -10.15
C THR A 83 8.34 -16.15 -10.57
N LEU A 84 9.40 -16.65 -9.91
CA LEU A 84 9.95 -17.98 -10.18
C LEU A 84 8.93 -19.08 -9.91
N ARG A 85 8.06 -18.95 -8.90
CA ARG A 85 6.95 -19.90 -8.68
C ARG A 85 6.00 -19.94 -9.87
N HIS A 86 5.61 -18.78 -10.39
CA HIS A 86 4.74 -18.70 -11.57
C HIS A 86 5.43 -19.26 -12.81
N TRP A 87 6.71 -18.96 -13.01
CA TRP A 87 7.50 -19.49 -14.11
C TRP A 87 7.65 -21.02 -14.05
N ILE A 88 7.97 -21.59 -12.88
CA ILE A 88 8.05 -23.05 -12.71
C ILE A 88 6.71 -23.70 -13.05
N ARG A 89 5.60 -23.13 -12.57
CA ARG A 89 4.26 -23.62 -12.89
C ARG A 89 3.97 -23.58 -14.38
N PHE A 90 4.36 -22.51 -15.05
CA PHE A 90 4.19 -22.34 -16.49
C PHE A 90 5.03 -23.34 -17.30
N VAL A 91 6.33 -23.47 -17.01
CA VAL A 91 7.23 -24.39 -17.74
C VAL A 91 6.88 -25.85 -17.49
N ARG A 92 6.42 -26.18 -16.28
CA ARG A 92 6.04 -27.56 -15.91
C ARG A 92 4.57 -27.88 -16.19
N ASP A 93 3.77 -26.91 -16.59
CA ASP A 93 2.32 -27.04 -16.79
C ASP A 93 1.60 -27.65 -15.57
N VAL A 94 1.87 -27.07 -14.39
CA VAL A 94 1.34 -27.53 -13.09
C VAL A 94 0.69 -26.39 -12.33
N ASP A 95 -0.44 -26.67 -11.72
CA ASP A 95 -1.16 -25.67 -10.91
C ASP A 95 -0.65 -25.59 -9.47
N ASP A 96 -0.40 -26.74 -8.84
CA ASP A 96 0.22 -26.81 -7.52
C ASP A 96 1.71 -27.18 -7.63
N LEU A 97 2.55 -26.43 -6.91
CA LEU A 97 3.96 -26.77 -6.76
C LEU A 97 4.14 -28.00 -5.85
N SER A 98 3.11 -28.41 -5.11
CA SER A 98 3.05 -29.72 -4.47
C SER A 98 2.78 -30.86 -5.45
N ASP A 99 2.28 -30.57 -6.66
CA ASP A 99 2.15 -31.56 -7.73
C ASP A 99 3.49 -31.73 -8.47
N VAL A 100 4.34 -30.70 -8.51
CA VAL A 100 5.76 -30.83 -8.92
C VAL A 100 6.51 -31.87 -8.09
N THR A 101 6.13 -32.04 -6.81
CA THR A 101 6.71 -33.06 -5.93
C THR A 101 5.97 -34.40 -5.98
N LYS A 102 4.78 -34.46 -6.59
CA LYS A 102 3.92 -35.65 -6.69
C LYS A 102 3.77 -36.21 -8.11
N GLU A 103 4.50 -35.71 -9.11
CA GLU A 103 4.52 -36.32 -10.45
C GLU A 103 5.25 -37.67 -10.48
N SER A 104 4.60 -38.67 -9.89
CA SER A 104 4.74 -40.09 -10.18
C SER A 104 3.98 -40.49 -11.45
N THR A 105 3.59 -39.56 -12.34
CA THR A 105 2.81 -39.90 -13.54
C THR A 105 3.53 -39.59 -14.85
N PHE A 106 4.44 -38.60 -14.88
CA PHE A 106 5.34 -38.38 -15.99
C PHE A 106 6.68 -39.13 -15.82
N LEU A 107 7.29 -39.07 -14.64
CA LEU A 107 8.54 -39.78 -14.33
C LEU A 107 8.36 -41.31 -14.26
N ASP A 108 7.18 -41.83 -13.90
CA ASP A 108 6.92 -43.30 -13.95
C ASP A 108 6.59 -43.81 -15.35
N ARG A 109 6.20 -42.93 -16.28
CA ARG A 109 6.12 -43.23 -17.72
C ARG A 109 7.50 -43.21 -18.38
N LEU A 110 8.36 -42.27 -17.99
CA LEU A 110 9.74 -42.15 -18.46
C LEU A 110 10.69 -43.21 -17.85
N LYS A 111 10.55 -43.55 -16.57
CA LYS A 111 11.33 -44.62 -15.90
C LYS A 111 11.01 -46.03 -16.42
N ARG A 112 9.82 -46.24 -17.01
CA ARG A 112 9.45 -47.49 -17.72
C ARG A 112 10.02 -47.57 -19.14
N ILE A 113 10.37 -46.44 -19.73
CA ILE A 113 10.91 -46.34 -21.11
C ILE A 113 12.44 -46.20 -21.09
N LEU A 114 13.02 -45.58 -20.06
CA LEU A 114 14.46 -45.34 -19.91
C LEU A 114 14.91 -45.88 -18.54
N GLY A 115 15.60 -47.02 -18.57
CA GLY A 115 16.18 -47.61 -17.38
C GLY A 115 17.21 -46.70 -16.70
N ARG A 116 17.11 -46.65 -15.36
CA ARG A 116 18.07 -46.14 -14.37
C ARG A 116 18.21 -44.62 -14.23
N SER A 117 17.71 -44.10 -13.10
CA SER A 117 18.51 -43.26 -12.17
C SER A 117 17.83 -43.24 -10.79
N SER A 118 18.60 -43.55 -9.74
CA SER A 118 18.15 -43.84 -8.37
C SER A 118 18.26 -42.65 -7.41
N GLU A 119 18.46 -41.42 -7.90
CA GLU A 119 18.59 -40.24 -7.04
C GLU A 119 17.41 -39.29 -7.25
N TYR A 120 16.24 -39.71 -6.79
CA TYR A 120 15.12 -38.80 -6.56
C TYR A 120 14.90 -38.74 -5.04
N ASP A 121 15.66 -37.87 -4.39
CA ASP A 121 15.77 -37.83 -2.93
C ASP A 121 14.58 -37.09 -2.31
N SER A 122 13.85 -37.75 -1.41
CA SER A 122 12.73 -37.15 -0.65
C SER A 122 13.14 -35.90 0.14
N VAL A 123 14.42 -35.78 0.50
CA VAL A 123 15.02 -34.60 1.15
C VAL A 123 15.03 -33.38 0.21
N PHE A 124 15.11 -33.61 -1.10
CA PHE A 124 15.19 -32.60 -2.15
C PHE A 124 13.82 -31.95 -2.43
N ALA A 125 12.76 -32.75 -2.54
CA ALA A 125 11.38 -32.25 -2.62
C ALA A 125 11.03 -31.42 -1.37
N GLN A 126 11.44 -31.87 -0.18
CA GLN A 126 11.25 -31.12 1.07
C GLN A 126 12.08 -29.83 1.16
N ARG A 127 13.19 -29.69 0.42
CA ARG A 127 14.01 -28.47 0.36
C ARG A 127 13.41 -27.43 -0.59
N ILE A 128 12.91 -27.85 -1.74
CA ILE A 128 12.13 -27.01 -2.67
C ILE A 128 10.86 -26.53 -1.99
N GLU A 129 10.13 -27.47 -1.38
CA GLU A 129 8.95 -27.18 -0.59
C GLU A 129 9.30 -26.26 0.57
N ARG A 130 10.42 -26.43 1.29
CA ARG A 130 10.88 -25.45 2.30
C ARG A 130 11.27 -24.11 1.70
N MET A 131 11.95 -24.03 0.56
CA MET A 131 12.39 -22.76 -0.05
C MET A 131 11.22 -21.98 -0.64
N LEU A 132 10.20 -22.69 -1.14
CA LEU A 132 8.98 -22.12 -1.72
C LEU A 132 7.89 -21.92 -0.66
N LYS A 133 7.80 -22.75 0.39
CA LYS A 133 6.91 -22.58 1.55
C LYS A 133 7.57 -21.81 2.69
N SER A 134 8.85 -21.42 2.62
CA SER A 134 9.47 -20.57 3.64
C SER A 134 8.80 -19.20 3.57
N THR A 135 7.70 -19.14 4.31
CA THR A 135 7.02 -17.98 4.84
C THR A 135 7.73 -17.52 6.11
N THR A 136 9.01 -17.86 6.29
CA THR A 136 9.93 -16.78 6.61
C THR A 136 9.82 -15.81 5.44
N SER A 137 8.76 -14.98 5.45
CA SER A 137 8.91 -13.58 5.75
C SER A 137 10.36 -13.40 6.17
N THR A 138 11.25 -13.25 5.18
CA THR A 138 12.36 -12.33 5.34
C THR A 138 11.68 -11.20 6.04
N PRO A 139 11.99 -10.94 7.33
CA PRO A 139 11.33 -9.88 8.04
C PRO A 139 11.33 -8.77 7.02
N ARG A 140 10.15 -8.33 6.56
CA ARG A 140 10.09 -6.97 6.04
C ARG A 140 10.86 -6.27 7.12
N GLN A 141 12.00 -5.65 6.78
CA GLN A 141 12.59 -4.74 7.75
C GLN A 141 11.36 -4.00 8.25
N MET A 142 11.05 -4.14 9.54
CA MET A 142 10.03 -3.28 10.12
C MET A 142 10.72 -1.96 9.89
N ASP A 143 10.41 -1.31 8.75
CA ASP A 143 11.21 -0.23 8.19
C ASP A 143 11.38 0.69 9.38
N GLY A 144 12.62 0.74 9.90
CA GLY A 144 12.89 0.91 11.34
C GLY A 144 11.90 1.85 11.98
N ARG A 145 10.93 1.33 12.76
CA ARG A 145 9.78 2.08 13.32
C ARG A 145 9.45 3.33 12.50
N GLU A 146 8.88 3.19 11.30
CA GLU A 146 8.45 4.34 10.49
C GLU A 146 7.82 5.39 11.41
N GLU A 147 8.51 6.53 11.55
CA GLU A 147 8.13 7.60 12.46
C GLU A 147 6.71 8.05 12.10
N ARG A 148 5.81 7.97 13.07
CA ARG A 148 4.44 8.45 12.90
C ARG A 148 4.43 9.93 13.12
N LEU A 149 3.78 10.63 12.20
CA LEU A 149 3.57 12.06 12.34
C LEU A 149 2.49 12.29 13.39
N GLU A 150 2.75 13.23 14.30
CA GLU A 150 1.70 13.81 15.12
C GLU A 150 0.91 14.87 14.35
N ILE A 151 -0.21 15.32 14.92
CA ILE A 151 -1.02 16.38 14.30
C ILE A 151 -0.22 17.69 14.13
N ILE A 152 0.67 17.98 15.08
CA ILE A 152 1.57 19.13 15.05
C ILE A 152 2.49 19.04 13.82
N ASP A 153 3.10 17.87 13.59
CA ASP A 153 4.01 17.65 12.48
C ASP A 153 3.35 17.89 11.12
N ILE A 154 2.13 17.38 10.93
CA ILE A 154 1.42 17.56 9.66
C ILE A 154 1.00 19.03 9.46
N VAL A 155 0.61 19.73 10.53
CA VAL A 155 0.28 21.16 10.48
C VAL A 155 1.51 22.00 10.13
N GLU A 156 2.67 21.71 10.70
CA GLU A 156 3.93 22.37 10.34
C GLU A 156 4.30 22.14 8.87
N LEU A 157 4.20 20.89 8.39
CA LEU A 157 4.44 20.54 6.99
C LEU A 157 3.51 21.29 6.03
N ILE A 158 2.23 21.43 6.39
CA ILE A 158 1.24 22.19 5.62
C ILE A 158 1.60 23.68 5.63
N LYS A 159 1.89 24.27 6.80
CA LYS A 159 2.24 25.69 6.91
C LYS A 159 3.52 26.05 6.15
N ALA A 160 4.54 25.19 6.21
CA ALA A 160 5.80 25.37 5.51
C ALA A 160 5.65 25.29 3.97
N SER A 161 4.58 24.65 3.48
CA SER A 161 4.31 24.54 2.04
C SER A 161 3.83 25.88 1.45
N ARG A 162 4.59 26.45 0.51
CA ARG A 162 4.26 27.77 -0.10
C ARG A 162 3.05 27.75 -1.05
N SER A 163 2.69 26.59 -1.59
CA SER A 163 1.64 26.47 -2.62
C SER A 163 0.32 26.03 -2.01
N ALA A 164 -0.77 26.76 -2.28
CA ALA A 164 -2.12 26.41 -1.83
C ALA A 164 -2.52 24.98 -2.21
N LYS A 165 -2.20 24.55 -3.44
CA LYS A 165 -2.38 23.16 -3.91
C LYS A 165 -1.71 22.14 -2.99
N TRP A 166 -0.48 22.41 -2.57
CA TRP A 166 0.26 21.48 -1.72
C TRP A 166 -0.25 21.46 -0.28
N LYS A 167 -0.68 22.62 0.25
CA LYS A 167 -1.37 22.68 1.55
C LYS A 167 -2.64 21.82 1.51
N ALA A 168 -3.46 22.03 0.48
CA ALA A 168 -4.69 21.28 0.24
C ALA A 168 -4.43 19.78 0.07
N LEU A 169 -3.43 19.39 -0.71
CA LEU A 169 -3.09 17.99 -0.93
C LEU A 169 -2.68 17.28 0.36
N LEU A 170 -1.84 17.90 1.18
CA LEU A 170 -1.39 17.31 2.45
C LEU A 170 -2.54 17.18 3.44
N ALA A 171 -3.36 18.22 3.59
CA ALA A 171 -4.56 18.20 4.42
C ALA A 171 -5.54 17.10 3.96
N PHE A 172 -5.82 17.05 2.65
CA PHE A 172 -6.69 16.04 2.05
C PHE A 172 -6.13 14.62 2.21
N SER A 173 -4.81 14.44 2.08
CA SER A 173 -4.13 13.16 2.25
C SER A 173 -4.19 12.68 3.70
N TRP A 174 -4.09 13.59 4.67
CA TRP A 174 -4.28 13.26 6.08
C TRP A 174 -5.71 12.83 6.36
N ASP A 175 -6.68 13.62 5.92
CA ASP A 175 -8.09 13.43 6.20
C ASP A 175 -8.71 12.19 5.54
N THR A 176 -8.32 11.89 4.31
CA THR A 176 -8.84 10.73 3.58
C THR A 176 -7.97 9.48 3.76
N ALA A 177 -6.70 9.68 4.08
CA ALA A 177 -5.67 8.64 4.15
C ALA A 177 -5.67 7.73 2.90
N PHE A 178 -6.02 8.24 1.72
CA PHE A 178 -6.03 7.47 0.47
C PHE A 178 -4.63 7.00 0.03
N ARG A 179 -4.59 5.94 -0.79
CA ARG A 179 -3.34 5.50 -1.41
C ARG A 179 -2.84 6.55 -2.41
N PRO A 180 -1.54 6.60 -2.73
CA PRO A 180 -1.02 7.55 -3.71
C PRO A 180 -1.72 7.47 -5.07
N GLY A 181 -1.99 6.25 -5.57
CA GLY A 181 -2.73 6.03 -6.81
C GLY A 181 -4.17 6.54 -6.75
N GLU A 182 -4.83 6.33 -5.61
CA GLU A 182 -6.18 6.82 -5.35
C GLU A 182 -6.20 8.37 -5.36
N ILE A 183 -5.27 9.02 -4.65
CA ILE A 183 -5.18 10.50 -4.59
C ILE A 183 -5.01 11.11 -5.97
N VAL A 184 -4.06 10.61 -6.77
CA VAL A 184 -3.80 11.20 -8.09
C VAL A 184 -4.91 10.92 -9.10
N SER A 185 -5.76 9.92 -8.85
CA SER A 185 -6.87 9.56 -9.74
C SER A 185 -8.11 10.43 -9.59
N ILE A 186 -8.23 11.16 -8.48
CA ILE A 186 -9.43 11.96 -8.15
C ILE A 186 -9.55 13.16 -9.10
N ASN A 187 -10.78 13.42 -9.53
CA ASN A 187 -11.13 14.61 -10.27
C ASN A 187 -11.88 15.63 -9.41
N TYR A 188 -11.99 16.85 -9.92
CA TYR A 188 -12.80 17.90 -9.30
C TYR A 188 -14.26 17.46 -9.12
N GLU A 189 -14.83 16.79 -10.13
CA GLU A 189 -16.22 16.33 -10.16
C GLU A 189 -16.51 15.17 -9.19
N ASP A 190 -15.46 14.58 -8.59
CA ASP A 190 -15.62 13.53 -7.60
C ASP A 190 -15.82 14.06 -6.18
N ILE A 191 -15.81 15.38 -5.99
CA ILE A 191 -16.10 16.04 -4.72
C ILE A 191 -17.57 16.46 -4.67
N PHE A 192 -18.24 16.06 -3.60
CA PHE A 192 -19.64 16.38 -3.35
C PHE A 192 -19.76 17.25 -2.11
N HIS A 193 -20.69 18.20 -2.17
CA HIS A 193 -21.04 19.07 -1.06
C HIS A 193 -22.55 19.03 -0.88
N ARG A 194 -23.02 18.64 0.31
CA ARG A 194 -24.44 18.55 0.67
C ARG A 194 -24.66 19.19 2.04
N GLY A 195 -25.16 20.43 2.06
CA GLY A 195 -25.31 21.18 3.31
C GLY A 195 -23.94 21.44 3.94
N ALA A 196 -23.72 20.95 5.16
CA ALA A 196 -22.43 21.04 5.86
C ALA A 196 -21.45 19.91 5.48
N GLU A 197 -21.93 18.87 4.80
CA GLU A 197 -21.18 17.64 4.56
C GLU A 197 -20.40 17.71 3.26
N TRP A 198 -19.11 17.41 3.36
CA TRP A 198 -18.21 17.27 2.23
C TRP A 198 -17.82 15.81 2.07
N SER A 199 -17.85 15.30 0.85
CA SER A 199 -17.43 13.92 0.58
C SER A 199 -16.71 13.80 -0.75
N VAL A 200 -15.94 12.72 -0.89
CA VAL A 200 -15.21 12.39 -2.11
C VAL A 200 -15.53 10.98 -2.54
N ARG A 201 -15.82 10.81 -3.83
CA ARG A 201 -15.91 9.49 -4.45
C ARG A 201 -14.54 9.11 -5.02
N VAL A 202 -14.07 7.92 -4.69
CA VAL A 202 -12.77 7.43 -5.15
C VAL A 202 -12.91 6.02 -5.72
N LYS A 203 -12.23 5.75 -6.83
CA LYS A 203 -12.08 4.39 -7.35
C LYS A 203 -10.92 3.71 -6.61
N ARG A 204 -11.19 2.60 -5.95
CA ARG A 204 -10.17 1.83 -5.21
C ARG A 204 -9.15 1.23 -6.14
N GLU A 205 -7.87 1.49 -5.88
CA GLU A 205 -6.77 1.02 -6.73
C GLU A 205 -6.71 -0.51 -6.85
N LYS A 206 -7.02 -1.24 -5.76
CA LYS A 206 -6.90 -2.70 -5.72
C LYS A 206 -8.15 -3.45 -6.16
N SER A 207 -9.34 -3.01 -5.73
CA SER A 207 -10.59 -3.71 -6.04
C SER A 207 -11.28 -3.17 -7.29
N GLY A 208 -10.98 -1.93 -7.70
CA GLY A 208 -11.65 -1.26 -8.81
C GLY A 208 -13.01 -0.65 -8.45
N ASP A 209 -13.53 -0.90 -7.24
CA ASP A 209 -14.83 -0.41 -6.80
C ASP A 209 -14.80 1.09 -6.46
N TYR A 210 -15.93 1.77 -6.66
CA TYR A 210 -16.12 3.13 -6.18
C TYR A 210 -16.56 3.14 -4.72
N GLN A 211 -15.95 4.01 -3.92
CA GLN A 211 -16.36 4.27 -2.54
C GLN A 211 -16.48 5.77 -2.31
N GLN A 212 -17.48 6.17 -1.51
CA GLN A 212 -17.62 7.53 -1.03
C GLN A 212 -17.00 7.63 0.38
N HIS A 213 -16.26 8.70 0.63
CA HIS A 213 -15.63 8.98 1.92
C HIS A 213 -15.93 10.42 2.32
N ASP A 214 -16.39 10.62 3.55
CA ASP A 214 -16.61 11.96 4.07
C ASP A 214 -15.29 12.62 4.44
N ILE A 215 -15.23 13.93 4.23
CA ILE A 215 -14.16 14.84 4.65
C ILE A 215 -14.51 15.23 6.09
N MET A 216 -13.70 14.78 7.04
CA MET A 216 -14.11 14.72 8.46
C MET A 216 -13.24 15.56 9.39
N THR A 217 -12.06 15.99 8.94
CA THR A 217 -11.12 16.73 9.78
C THR A 217 -11.11 18.21 9.45
N TRP A 218 -10.91 19.02 10.49
CA TRP A 218 -10.72 20.45 10.37
C TRP A 218 -9.53 20.85 9.46
N LEU A 219 -8.49 20.00 9.31
CA LEU A 219 -7.37 20.27 8.38
C LEU A 219 -7.87 20.48 6.94
N SER A 220 -8.76 19.59 6.48
CA SER A 220 -9.36 19.71 5.15
C SER A 220 -10.23 20.96 5.03
N HIS A 221 -11.00 21.29 6.06
CA HIS A 221 -11.80 22.51 6.08
C HIS A 221 -10.93 23.79 6.01
N MET A 222 -9.74 23.76 6.62
CA MET A 222 -8.83 24.90 6.62
C MET A 222 -8.08 25.08 5.29
N TRP A 223 -7.60 24.00 4.68
CA TRP A 223 -6.70 24.10 3.53
C TRP A 223 -7.20 23.45 2.25
N PHE A 224 -7.97 22.37 2.33
CA PHE A 224 -8.49 21.68 1.15
C PHE A 224 -9.73 22.39 0.57
N ILE A 225 -10.75 22.67 1.38
CA ILE A 225 -12.01 23.27 0.91
C ILE A 225 -11.77 24.63 0.22
N PRO A 226 -10.98 25.58 0.79
CA PRO A 226 -10.71 26.84 0.11
C PRO A 226 -9.97 26.66 -1.22
N TYR A 227 -9.08 25.66 -1.32
CA TYR A 227 -8.42 25.33 -2.59
C TYR A 227 -9.41 24.77 -3.61
N TYR A 228 -10.31 23.88 -3.19
CA TYR A 228 -11.34 23.31 -4.05
C TYR A 228 -12.28 24.40 -4.60
N GLU A 229 -12.81 25.28 -3.74
CA GLU A 229 -13.71 26.36 -4.16
C GLU A 229 -13.07 27.33 -5.16
N ASN A 230 -11.77 27.56 -5.01
CA ASN A 230 -10.96 28.41 -5.88
C ASN A 230 -10.17 27.61 -6.94
N HIS A 231 -10.57 26.36 -7.22
CA HIS A 231 -9.85 25.52 -8.19
C HIS A 231 -9.88 26.18 -9.58
N PRO A 232 -8.73 26.31 -10.27
CA PRO A 232 -8.61 27.16 -11.46
C PRO A 232 -9.50 26.72 -12.63
N THR A 233 -9.71 25.42 -12.79
CA THR A 233 -10.46 24.85 -13.92
C THR A 233 -11.87 24.41 -13.54
N LYS A 234 -12.13 24.13 -12.26
CA LYS A 234 -13.36 23.45 -11.77
C LYS A 234 -13.76 22.19 -12.57
N THR A 235 -12.79 21.52 -13.18
CA THR A 235 -12.95 20.27 -13.93
C THR A 235 -11.62 19.53 -14.03
N GLY A 236 -11.67 18.20 -14.22
CA GLY A 236 -10.49 17.38 -14.46
C GLY A 236 -9.71 17.04 -13.18
N PRO A 237 -8.39 16.76 -13.25
CA PRO A 237 -7.62 16.32 -12.09
C PRO A 237 -7.70 17.30 -10.91
N LEU A 238 -8.00 16.80 -9.70
CA LEU A 238 -8.14 17.63 -8.50
C LEU A 238 -6.82 18.29 -8.06
N PHE A 239 -5.69 17.62 -8.30
CA PHE A 239 -4.35 18.12 -8.02
C PHE A 239 -3.48 18.06 -9.29
N PRO A 240 -3.68 18.99 -10.24
CA PRO A 240 -2.98 18.93 -11.51
C PRO A 240 -1.50 19.29 -11.37
N THR A 241 -0.69 18.93 -12.35
CA THR A 241 0.68 19.42 -12.52
C THR A 241 0.65 20.91 -12.93
N ARG A 242 1.82 21.51 -13.14
CA ARG A 242 1.90 22.91 -13.61
C ARG A 242 1.31 23.07 -15.03
N THR A 243 1.29 22.01 -15.83
CA THR A 243 0.73 21.99 -17.19
C THR A 243 -0.78 21.73 -17.22
N GLY A 244 -1.42 21.51 -16.05
CA GLY A 244 -2.84 21.15 -15.98
C GLY A 244 -3.10 19.64 -16.06
N GLU A 245 -2.07 18.83 -16.30
CA GLU A 245 -2.20 17.38 -16.46
C GLU A 245 -2.31 16.65 -15.12
N ARG A 246 -2.68 15.36 -15.16
CA ARG A 246 -2.73 14.52 -13.96
C ARG A 246 -1.32 14.26 -13.42
N MET A 247 -1.14 14.43 -12.11
CA MET A 247 0.11 14.04 -11.44
C MET A 247 0.30 12.52 -11.46
N THR A 248 1.51 12.04 -11.68
CA THR A 248 1.81 10.60 -11.56
C THR A 248 2.05 10.21 -10.10
N VAL A 249 1.85 8.93 -9.76
CA VAL A 249 2.16 8.40 -8.42
C VAL A 249 3.63 8.65 -8.04
N HIS A 250 4.54 8.49 -9.01
CA HIS A 250 5.95 8.77 -8.80
C HIS A 250 6.22 10.24 -8.49
N ALA A 251 5.62 11.16 -9.26
CA ALA A 251 5.75 12.60 -9.01
C ALA A 251 5.20 13.00 -7.65
N LEU A 252 4.07 12.42 -7.23
CA LEU A 252 3.51 12.64 -5.88
C LEU A 252 4.49 12.16 -4.80
N GLY A 253 5.00 10.93 -4.92
CA GLY A 253 5.94 10.35 -3.97
C GLY A 253 7.23 11.16 -3.84
N GLN A 254 7.82 11.58 -4.95
CA GLN A 254 9.02 12.41 -4.97
C GLN A 254 8.79 13.77 -4.29
N ASN A 255 7.67 14.44 -4.61
CA ASN A 255 7.35 15.74 -4.03
C ASN A 255 7.09 15.70 -2.52
N ILE A 256 6.48 14.61 -2.01
CA ILE A 256 6.28 14.40 -0.58
C ILE A 256 7.63 14.13 0.10
N SER A 257 8.47 13.27 -0.50
CA SER A 257 9.80 12.96 0.03
C SER A 257 10.71 14.19 0.10
N ASP A 258 10.72 15.03 -0.95
CA ASP A 258 11.51 16.26 -0.98
C ASP A 258 11.06 17.29 0.06
N ARG A 259 9.79 17.27 0.46
CA ARG A 259 9.27 18.09 1.57
C ARG A 259 9.67 17.53 2.92
N GLY A 260 9.58 16.21 3.11
CA GLY A 260 10.07 15.55 4.32
C GLY A 260 11.55 15.84 4.56
N ARG A 261 12.37 15.81 3.51
CA ARG A 261 13.81 16.14 3.62
C ARG A 261 14.04 17.58 4.14
N ARG A 262 13.14 18.52 3.85
CA ARG A 262 13.26 19.92 4.33
C ARG A 262 12.81 20.08 5.79
N SER A 263 12.09 19.11 6.32
CA SER A 263 11.63 19.08 7.71
C SER A 263 12.41 18.06 8.54
N ASP A 264 13.55 17.56 8.04
CA ASP A 264 14.34 16.48 8.65
C ASP A 264 13.55 15.19 8.99
N LYS A 265 12.39 14.97 8.36
CA LYS A 265 11.54 13.79 8.56
C LYS A 265 11.54 12.89 7.32
N LYS A 266 11.58 11.57 7.52
CA LYS A 266 11.43 10.59 6.43
C LYS A 266 9.96 10.47 6.03
N LEU A 267 9.51 11.38 5.16
CA LEU A 267 8.12 11.45 4.73
C LEU A 267 7.88 10.69 3.43
N TYR A 268 6.93 9.75 3.47
CA TYR A 268 6.35 9.12 2.30
C TYR A 268 4.84 9.28 2.33
N ALA A 269 4.17 9.14 1.18
CA ALA A 269 2.71 9.21 1.12
C ALA A 269 2.04 8.16 2.02
N TYR A 270 2.63 6.96 2.13
CA TYR A 270 2.17 5.94 3.06
C TYR A 270 2.39 6.31 4.52
N THR A 271 3.42 7.10 4.86
CA THR A 271 3.64 7.63 6.22
C THR A 271 2.47 8.50 6.65
N ILE A 272 2.00 9.41 5.79
CA ILE A 272 0.84 10.28 6.09
C ILE A 272 -0.40 9.43 6.35
N ARG A 273 -0.71 8.51 5.43
CA ARG A 273 -1.86 7.61 5.53
C ARG A 273 -1.83 6.75 6.81
N LYS A 274 -0.65 6.24 7.18
CA LYS A 274 -0.40 5.47 8.40
C LYS A 274 -0.56 6.33 9.65
N SER A 275 -0.04 7.55 9.64
CA SER A 275 -0.08 8.49 10.76
C SER A 275 -1.50 8.99 11.03
N ALA A 276 -2.26 9.30 9.98
CA ALA A 276 -3.68 9.66 10.09
C ALA A 276 -4.51 8.56 10.76
N ALA A 277 -4.31 7.30 10.36
CA ALA A 277 -4.99 6.16 10.97
C ALA A 277 -4.65 5.97 12.45
N THR A 278 -3.37 6.13 12.80
CA THR A 278 -2.93 6.12 14.20
C THR A 278 -3.53 7.28 14.99
N TRP A 279 -3.59 8.47 14.40
CA TRP A 279 -4.20 9.64 15.03
C TRP A 279 -5.69 9.45 15.26
N TRP A 280 -6.48 8.99 14.28
CA TRP A 280 -7.91 8.72 14.43
C TRP A 280 -8.21 7.72 15.55
N GLU A 281 -7.38 6.68 15.69
CA GLU A 281 -7.57 5.70 16.75
C GLU A 281 -7.20 6.28 18.12
N ARG A 282 -6.08 7.01 18.22
CA ARG A 282 -5.64 7.62 19.49
C ARG A 282 -6.60 8.68 20.00
N THR A 283 -7.17 9.48 19.11
CA THR A 283 -8.14 10.52 19.46
C THR A 283 -9.55 9.98 19.64
N GLY A 284 -9.81 8.73 19.26
CA GLY A 284 -11.17 8.16 19.26
C GLY A 284 -12.08 8.75 18.18
N LEU A 285 -11.54 9.50 17.21
CA LEU A 285 -12.33 10.11 16.14
C LEU A 285 -13.07 9.06 15.29
N LEU A 286 -12.46 7.89 15.10
CA LEU A 286 -13.09 6.75 14.44
C LEU A 286 -12.80 5.47 15.22
N PRO A 287 -13.77 4.55 15.35
CA PRO A 287 -13.48 3.22 15.86
C PRO A 287 -12.61 2.45 14.86
N THR A 288 -11.79 1.53 15.36
CA THR A 288 -10.85 0.72 14.56
C THR A 288 -11.50 0.03 13.36
N SER A 289 -12.75 -0.45 13.50
CA SER A 289 -13.51 -1.07 12.40
C SER A 289 -13.79 -0.09 11.25
N SER A 290 -14.15 1.14 11.56
CA SER A 290 -14.36 2.23 10.59
C SER A 290 -13.04 2.66 9.96
N ILE A 291 -11.95 2.75 10.73
CA ILE A 291 -10.61 3.04 10.19
C ILE A 291 -10.21 1.95 9.18
N ARG A 292 -10.41 0.68 9.51
CA ARG A 292 -10.12 -0.46 8.64
C ARG A 292 -10.91 -0.38 7.32
N ALA A 293 -12.22 -0.12 7.41
CA ALA A 293 -13.09 0.03 6.24
C ALA A 293 -12.69 1.25 5.39
N ARG A 294 -12.44 2.41 6.03
CA ARG A 294 -11.99 3.65 5.39
C ARG A 294 -10.68 3.47 4.63
N LEU A 295 -9.76 2.69 5.19
CA LEU A 295 -8.50 2.35 4.52
C LEU A 295 -8.65 1.23 3.47
N GLY A 296 -9.81 0.59 3.34
CA GLY A 296 -10.06 -0.44 2.34
C GLY A 296 -9.29 -1.73 2.64
N HIS A 297 -9.22 -2.08 3.93
CA HIS A 297 -8.71 -3.36 4.39
C HIS A 297 -9.87 -4.32 4.69
N THR A 298 -9.70 -5.60 4.37
CA THR A 298 -10.65 -6.63 4.75
C THR A 298 -10.57 -6.91 6.26
N GLN A 299 -11.64 -7.45 6.85
CA GLN A 299 -11.67 -7.77 8.29
C GLN A 299 -10.56 -8.72 8.75
N GLN A 300 -10.04 -9.55 7.84
CA GLN A 300 -8.99 -10.53 8.11
C GLN A 300 -7.58 -10.03 7.74
N SER A 301 -7.44 -8.74 7.37
CA SER A 301 -6.20 -8.20 6.81
C SER A 301 -5.12 -8.00 7.87
N ARG A 302 -4.27 -9.02 8.10
CA ARG A 302 -3.07 -8.95 8.98
C ARG A 302 -2.15 -7.74 8.73
N THR A 303 -2.24 -7.10 7.56
CA THR A 303 -1.46 -5.90 7.22
C THR A 303 -1.92 -4.70 8.02
N PHE A 304 -3.22 -4.60 8.31
CA PHE A 304 -3.79 -3.48 9.06
C PHE A 304 -3.24 -3.46 10.49
N GLU A 305 -3.33 -4.58 11.21
CA GLU A 305 -2.88 -4.68 12.60
C GLU A 305 -1.36 -4.52 12.70
N LYS A 306 -0.60 -5.03 11.72
CA LYS A 306 0.87 -4.97 11.76
C LYS A 306 1.47 -3.63 11.34
N HIS A 307 0.78 -2.87 10.49
CA HIS A 307 1.40 -1.73 9.81
C HIS A 307 0.64 -0.42 9.94
N TYR A 308 -0.62 -0.41 10.35
CA TYR A 308 -1.42 0.81 10.42
C TYR A 308 -1.67 1.25 11.85
N LEU A 309 -1.98 0.30 12.74
CA LEU A 309 -2.11 0.57 14.15
C LEU A 309 -0.75 0.40 14.83
N ALA A 310 -0.09 1.52 15.08
CA ALA A 310 1.01 1.57 16.02
C ALA A 310 0.39 1.89 17.38
N LEU A 311 0.11 0.85 18.18
CA LEU A 311 -0.13 1.04 19.60
C LEU A 311 1.23 1.38 20.22
N PHE A 312 1.32 2.55 20.83
CA PHE A 312 2.51 2.97 21.55
C PHE A 312 2.55 2.25 22.91
N HIS A 313 3.72 2.27 23.57
CA HIS A 313 3.89 1.54 24.83
C HIS A 313 3.02 2.15 25.94
N GLU A 314 2.77 3.45 25.86
CA GLU A 314 1.90 4.23 26.72
C GLU A 314 0.46 3.74 26.61
N ASP A 315 -0.03 3.47 25.39
CA ASP A 315 -1.38 2.94 25.15
C ASP A 315 -1.57 1.58 25.85
N TYR A 316 -0.57 0.68 25.74
CA TYR A 316 -0.60 -0.61 26.42
C TYR A 316 -0.57 -0.46 27.95
N THR A 317 0.22 0.48 28.45
CA THR A 317 0.34 0.72 29.89
C THR A 317 -0.99 1.22 30.46
N GLU A 318 -1.64 2.17 29.79
CA GLU A 318 -2.98 2.64 30.14
C GLU A 318 -4.00 1.50 30.14
N ASP A 319 -4.04 0.68 29.09
CA ASP A 319 -4.97 -0.44 28.98
C ASP A 319 -4.77 -1.47 30.09
N VAL A 320 -3.52 -1.79 30.43
CA VAL A 320 -3.18 -2.68 31.55
C VAL A 320 -3.62 -2.07 32.88
N VAL A 321 -3.41 -0.77 33.11
CA VAL A 321 -3.83 -0.09 34.34
C VAL A 321 -5.37 -0.11 34.45
N ARG A 322 -6.11 0.13 33.35
CA ARG A 322 -7.58 -0.02 33.32
C ARG A 322 -8.01 -1.46 33.63
N ALA A 323 -7.35 -2.45 33.02
CA ALA A 323 -7.64 -3.87 33.26
C ALA A 323 -7.36 -4.31 34.71
N GLN A 324 -6.44 -3.64 35.40
CA GLN A 324 -6.17 -3.81 36.82
C GLN A 324 -7.21 -3.11 37.73
N GLY A 325 -8.25 -2.50 37.15
CA GLY A 325 -9.27 -1.73 37.89
C GLY A 325 -8.75 -0.42 38.46
N ARG A 326 -7.56 0.03 38.04
CA ARG A 326 -6.98 1.30 38.47
C ARG A 326 -7.48 2.41 37.57
N PHE A 327 -7.74 3.57 38.18
CA PHE A 327 -8.13 4.76 37.45
C PHE A 327 -6.99 5.19 36.53
N VAL A 328 -7.29 5.24 35.23
CA VAL A 328 -6.54 5.98 34.24
C VAL A 328 -7.44 7.17 33.90
N PRO A 329 -6.92 8.42 33.88
CA PRO A 329 -7.66 9.53 33.31
C PRO A 329 -8.26 9.08 31.98
N GLY A 330 -9.59 9.17 31.84
CA GLY A 330 -10.24 8.79 30.59
C GLY A 330 -9.59 9.57 29.45
N ARG A 331 -9.39 8.92 28.29
CA ARG A 331 -9.03 9.70 27.10
C ARG A 331 -10.17 10.67 26.87
N GLN A 332 -9.86 11.95 26.94
CA GLN A 332 -10.82 12.99 26.59
C GLN A 332 -11.24 12.72 25.15
N GLU A 333 -12.54 12.57 24.95
CA GLU A 333 -13.08 12.33 23.62
C GLU A 333 -12.74 13.53 22.73
N TYR A 334 -12.17 13.26 21.57
CA TYR A 334 -11.79 14.30 20.63
C TYR A 334 -13.04 14.82 19.90
N HIS A 335 -13.63 15.89 20.45
CA HIS A 335 -14.83 16.51 19.90
C HIS A 335 -14.46 17.69 18.99
N GLN A 336 -14.57 17.47 17.69
CA GLN A 336 -14.46 18.56 16.72
C GLN A 336 -15.65 19.51 16.85
N ARG A 337 -15.39 20.81 16.70
CA ARG A 337 -16.39 21.88 16.87
C ARG A 337 -16.92 22.31 15.51
N TYR A 338 -18.19 22.69 15.44
CA TYR A 338 -18.81 23.16 14.20
C TYR A 338 -19.05 24.67 14.25
N CYS A 339 -18.66 25.37 13.19
CA CYS A 339 -18.98 26.78 13.05
C CYS A 339 -20.37 26.96 12.43
N ILE A 340 -21.35 27.43 13.20
CA ILE A 340 -22.73 27.66 12.72
C ILE A 340 -22.85 28.71 11.60
N SER A 341 -21.79 29.49 11.36
CA SER A 341 -21.81 30.57 10.37
C SER A 341 -21.30 30.15 8.99
N CYS A 342 -20.48 29.10 8.91
CA CYS A 342 -19.87 28.66 7.65
C CYS A 342 -19.68 27.14 7.58
N ASP A 343 -20.38 26.41 8.45
CA ASP A 343 -20.46 24.95 8.53
C ASP A 343 -19.09 24.24 8.55
N SER A 344 -18.07 24.94 9.03
CA SER A 344 -16.70 24.40 9.00
C SER A 344 -16.40 23.64 10.27
N ILE A 345 -15.72 22.51 10.11
CA ILE A 345 -15.19 21.72 11.21
C ILE A 345 -13.94 22.41 11.77
N ASN A 346 -13.87 22.53 13.08
CA ASN A 346 -12.82 23.19 13.84
C ASN A 346 -12.16 22.23 14.83
N PRO A 347 -10.86 22.42 15.14
CA PRO A 347 -10.19 21.64 16.18
C PRO A 347 -10.88 21.81 17.55
N PRO A 348 -10.80 20.82 18.45
CA PRO A 348 -11.10 21.00 19.87
C PRO A 348 -10.31 22.16 20.48
N GLU A 349 -10.80 22.76 21.56
CA GLU A 349 -10.17 23.93 22.21
C GLU A 349 -8.74 23.64 22.69
N ASP A 350 -8.50 22.41 23.13
CA ASP A 350 -7.24 21.89 23.66
C ASP A 350 -6.34 21.23 22.61
N ASP A 351 -6.71 21.29 21.31
CA ASP A 351 -5.87 20.73 20.25
C ASP A 351 -4.50 21.45 20.21
N PRO A 352 -3.38 20.71 20.36
CA PRO A 352 -2.06 21.31 20.50
C PRO A 352 -1.62 22.10 19.25
N SER A 353 -2.23 21.82 18.09
CA SER A 353 -1.91 22.50 16.84
C SER A 353 -2.55 23.89 16.71
N ILE A 354 -3.52 24.27 17.56
CA ILE A 354 -4.15 25.61 17.51
C ILE A 354 -3.11 26.72 17.66
N SER A 355 -2.14 26.53 18.55
CA SER A 355 -1.02 27.45 18.76
C SER A 355 -0.25 27.74 17.46
N LEU A 356 -0.15 26.74 16.58
CA LEU A 356 0.49 26.87 15.27
C LEU A 356 -0.39 27.60 14.27
N LEU A 357 -1.71 27.62 14.42
CA LEU A 357 -2.60 28.30 13.47
C LEU A 357 -2.54 29.82 13.62
N GLY A 358 -2.08 30.32 14.78
CA GLY A 358 -2.11 31.74 15.10
C GLY A 358 -3.54 32.28 15.23
N LYS A 359 -4.50 31.41 15.56
CA LYS A 359 -5.91 31.73 15.75
C LYS A 359 -6.30 31.50 17.21
N SER A 360 -7.27 32.28 17.67
CA SER A 360 -7.89 32.03 18.98
C SER A 360 -8.60 30.68 18.95
N PRO A 361 -8.54 29.87 20.02
CA PRO A 361 -9.33 28.65 20.10
C PRO A 361 -10.84 28.94 20.04
N ASP A 362 -11.28 30.17 20.35
CA ASP A 362 -12.70 30.55 20.36
C ASP A 362 -13.23 31.04 19.01
N THR A 363 -12.41 31.07 17.96
CA THR A 363 -12.82 31.57 16.64
C THR A 363 -12.72 30.50 15.57
N CYS A 364 -13.62 30.59 14.59
CA CYS A 364 -13.64 29.66 13.47
C CYS A 364 -12.38 29.80 12.62
N ILE A 365 -11.70 28.68 12.37
CA ILE A 365 -10.47 28.63 11.57
C ILE A 365 -10.66 29.11 10.13
N ARG A 366 -11.90 29.19 9.64
CA ARG A 366 -12.22 29.62 8.28
C ARG A 366 -12.75 31.06 8.18
N CYS A 367 -13.68 31.46 9.05
CA CYS A 367 -14.39 32.74 8.93
C CYS A 367 -14.16 33.71 10.09
N ASP A 368 -13.32 33.35 11.07
CA ASP A 368 -12.94 34.17 12.23
C ASP A 368 -14.10 34.62 13.15
N LYS A 369 -15.31 34.11 12.92
CA LYS A 369 -16.45 34.30 13.80
C LYS A 369 -16.33 33.44 15.07
N PRO A 370 -16.91 33.86 16.21
CA PRO A 370 -16.92 33.06 17.42
C PRO A 370 -17.51 31.66 17.21
N LEU A 371 -16.88 30.66 17.80
CA LEU A 371 -17.44 29.32 17.92
C LEU A 371 -18.41 29.31 19.11
N ILE A 372 -19.59 28.72 18.91
CA ILE A 372 -20.55 28.50 19.98
C ILE A 372 -20.38 27.05 20.41
N ASN A 373 -20.07 26.84 21.68
CA ASN A 373 -20.10 25.51 22.26
C ASN A 373 -21.58 25.07 22.30
N LEU A 374 -21.89 24.04 21.51
CA LEU A 374 -23.17 23.35 21.63
C LEU A 374 -23.01 22.41 22.83
N GLU A 375 -23.47 22.86 24.00
CA GLU A 375 -23.57 22.01 25.21
C GLU A 375 -24.56 20.85 25.02
#